data_AF-A0A7S0N584-F1
#
_entry.id   AF-A0A7S0N584-F1
#
_cell.length_a   1.000
_cell.length_b   1.000
_cell.length_c   1.000
_cell.angle_alpha   90.00
_cell.angle_beta   90.00
_cell.angle_gamma   90.00
#
_symmetry.space_group_name_H-M   'P 1'
#
loop_
_entity.id
_entity.type
_entity.pdbx_description
1 polymer ?
#
loop_
_entity_poly.entity_id
_entity_poly.type
_entity_poly.pdbx_seq_one_letter_code
_entity_poly.pdbx_strand_id
1 'polypeptide(L)'
;DTRHMAPSGSGKPMLHPVVGKLYIAQNVSSSVGKFYRCFSPPNSIQYFPLCDDFGPMNIASVLRFIEAISNEIDNFPTQKIIYIVNSGKRSLSNGAFLLGSYMLLKLKVSVSEISRCFSWLDSSIAEPFRDATFAPVDFELSVLDCWRGLEKAMRWEWVAASPSPVPSSSSPPSPANLRQLDLSEYEHYDDPLNGDLHEVVPGKFVAFKGPKDVGGGREFFDDSRGYRYFSPIYYVDIFRELGVTDVVRLNEPE
;
A
#
# COMPACT_ATOMS: atom_id res chain seq x y z
N ASP A 1 -29.65 -11.53 -29.20
CA ASP A 1 -30.31 -12.27 -28.11
C ASP A 1 -29.33 -12.79 -27.06
N THR A 2 -28.77 -11.88 -26.27
CA THR A 2 -28.02 -12.21 -25.06
C THR A 2 -28.97 -12.11 -23.88
N ARG A 3 -29.59 -13.24 -23.50
CA ARG A 3 -30.43 -13.32 -22.31
C ARG A 3 -29.53 -13.25 -21.07
N HIS A 4 -29.67 -12.16 -20.31
CA HIS A 4 -29.28 -12.09 -18.92
C HIS A 4 -30.11 -13.10 -18.12
N MET A 5 -29.49 -14.19 -17.69
CA MET A 5 -29.99 -14.99 -16.57
C MET A 5 -29.23 -14.55 -15.32
N ALA A 6 -29.95 -14.03 -14.34
CA ALA A 6 -29.43 -13.84 -12.99
C ALA A 6 -29.15 -15.23 -12.36
N PRO A 7 -28.00 -15.46 -11.69
CA PRO A 7 -27.80 -16.68 -10.94
C PRO A 7 -28.31 -16.51 -9.51
N SER A 8 -29.40 -17.21 -9.20
CA SER A 8 -29.80 -17.55 -7.84
C SER A 8 -28.90 -18.65 -7.27
N GLY A 9 -28.34 -18.43 -6.07
CA GLY A 9 -27.92 -19.48 -5.12
C GLY A 9 -26.75 -20.40 -5.52
N SER A 10 -25.67 -20.37 -4.73
CA SER A 10 -24.46 -21.22 -4.85
C SER A 10 -23.59 -20.99 -6.11
N GLY A 11 -23.35 -19.73 -6.43
CA GLY A 11 -22.48 -19.36 -7.56
C GLY A 11 -21.05 -19.88 -7.38
N LYS A 12 -20.53 -20.56 -8.40
CA LYS A 12 -19.08 -20.85 -8.50
C LYS A 12 -18.30 -19.54 -8.33
N PRO A 13 -17.18 -19.55 -7.61
CA PRO A 13 -16.37 -18.34 -7.46
C PRO A 13 -15.96 -17.80 -8.82
N MET A 14 -16.21 -16.52 -9.04
CA MET A 14 -15.81 -15.83 -10.27
C MET A 14 -14.30 -15.58 -10.19
N LEU A 15 -13.55 -16.30 -11.03
CA LEU A 15 -12.11 -16.14 -11.15
C LEU A 15 -11.83 -15.11 -12.24
N HIS A 16 -11.23 -13.98 -11.87
CA HIS A 16 -10.84 -12.95 -12.84
C HIS A 16 -9.39 -13.18 -13.27
N PRO A 17 -9.11 -13.52 -14.54
CA PRO A 17 -7.74 -13.57 -15.03
C PRO A 17 -7.14 -12.18 -15.03
N VAL A 18 -5.88 -12.06 -14.60
CA VAL A 18 -5.19 -10.77 -14.50
C VAL A 18 -3.99 -10.72 -15.43
N VAL A 19 -2.97 -11.55 -15.19
CA VAL A 19 -1.77 -11.62 -16.04
C VAL A 19 -1.12 -12.99 -15.96
N GLY A 20 -0.72 -13.55 -17.10
CA GLY A 20 -0.08 -14.86 -17.17
C GLY A 20 -0.90 -15.96 -16.49
N LYS A 21 -0.38 -16.51 -15.39
CA LYS A 21 -1.02 -17.57 -14.58
C LYS A 21 -1.75 -17.06 -13.33
N LEU A 22 -1.90 -15.74 -13.18
CA LEU A 22 -2.51 -15.10 -12.01
C LEU A 22 -3.99 -14.79 -12.21
N TYR A 23 -4.76 -15.11 -11.17
CA TYR A 23 -6.18 -14.84 -11.04
C TYR A 23 -6.44 -14.13 -9.71
N ILE A 24 -7.50 -13.32 -9.64
CA ILE A 24 -8.03 -12.75 -8.40
C ILE A 24 -9.47 -13.19 -8.22
N ALA A 25 -9.86 -13.49 -6.98
CA ALA A 25 -11.22 -13.97 -6.68
C ALA A 25 -11.61 -13.76 -5.21
N GLN A 26 -12.93 -13.69 -4.99
CA GLN A 26 -13.56 -13.72 -3.66
C GLN A 26 -14.40 -15.00 -3.52
N ASN A 27 -14.70 -15.40 -2.28
CA ASN A 27 -15.57 -16.54 -1.96
C ASN A 27 -15.11 -17.88 -2.58
N VAL A 28 -13.80 -18.10 -2.69
CA VAL A 28 -13.23 -19.35 -3.22
C VAL A 28 -13.14 -20.38 -2.09
N SER A 29 -13.69 -21.59 -2.29
CA SER A 29 -13.47 -22.71 -1.36
C SER A 29 -12.03 -23.22 -1.47
N SER A 30 -11.45 -23.68 -0.36
CA SER A 30 -10.08 -24.21 -0.30
C SER A 30 -9.85 -25.45 -1.19
N SER A 31 -10.90 -26.13 -1.64
CA SER A 31 -10.87 -27.21 -2.62
C SER A 31 -10.87 -26.71 -4.06
N VAL A 32 -9.78 -26.06 -4.49
CA VAL A 32 -9.55 -25.80 -5.92
C VAL A 32 -8.88 -27.01 -6.58
N GLY A 33 -9.25 -27.32 -7.82
CA GLY A 33 -8.69 -28.48 -8.54
C GLY A 33 -7.16 -28.40 -8.66
N LYS A 34 -6.49 -29.54 -8.91
CA LYS A 34 -5.01 -29.69 -8.85
C LYS A 34 -4.19 -28.68 -9.67
N PHE A 35 -4.80 -28.07 -10.70
CA PHE A 35 -4.17 -27.06 -11.56
C PHE A 35 -4.10 -25.66 -10.95
N TYR A 36 -4.82 -25.42 -9.84
CA TYR A 36 -4.90 -24.14 -9.18
C TYR A 36 -4.28 -24.23 -7.79
N ARG A 37 -3.76 -23.08 -7.35
CA ARG A 37 -3.26 -22.90 -6.00
C ARG A 37 -3.81 -21.59 -5.45
N CYS A 38 -4.43 -21.68 -4.28
CA CYS A 38 -4.95 -20.53 -3.57
C CYS A 38 -3.83 -19.84 -2.81
N PHE A 39 -3.74 -18.51 -2.96
CA PHE A 39 -2.81 -17.65 -2.27
C PHE A 39 -3.59 -16.62 -1.45
N SER A 40 -3.27 -16.52 -0.18
CA SER A 40 -3.69 -15.43 0.69
C SER A 40 -2.42 -14.73 1.22
N PRO A 41 -2.38 -13.38 1.22
CA PRO A 41 -1.26 -12.65 1.79
C PRO A 41 -1.04 -12.97 3.27
N PRO A 42 0.17 -12.78 3.80
CA PRO A 42 0.42 -12.86 5.24
C PRO A 42 -0.51 -11.95 6.04
N ASN A 43 -0.90 -12.38 7.25
CA ASN A 43 -1.78 -11.61 8.14
C ASN A 43 -1.20 -10.24 8.55
N SER A 44 0.12 -10.04 8.43
CA SER A 44 0.77 -8.75 8.66
C SER A 44 0.40 -7.69 7.62
N ILE A 45 -0.13 -8.08 6.46
CA ILE A 45 -0.59 -7.17 5.42
C ILE A 45 -2.05 -6.82 5.70
N GLN A 46 -2.25 -5.88 6.62
CA GLN A 46 -3.57 -5.40 7.03
C GLN A 46 -3.59 -3.87 7.07
N TYR A 47 -4.72 -3.29 6.68
CA TYR A 47 -4.98 -1.86 6.83
C TYR A 47 -5.61 -1.58 8.21
N PHE A 48 -5.11 -0.58 8.91
CA PHE A 48 -5.63 -0.12 10.19
C PHE A 48 -6.35 1.22 10.00
N PRO A 49 -7.70 1.22 10.00
CA PRO A 49 -8.46 2.43 9.71
C PRO A 49 -8.45 3.41 10.87
N LEU A 50 -8.40 4.71 10.56
CA LEU A 50 -8.55 5.78 11.54
C LEU A 50 -10.04 6.09 11.78
N CYS A 51 -10.82 6.14 10.71
CA CYS A 51 -12.27 6.37 10.69
C CYS A 51 -12.95 5.30 9.83
N ASP A 52 -13.61 5.71 8.74
CA ASP A 52 -14.24 4.81 7.76
C ASP A 52 -13.38 4.60 6.49
N ASP A 53 -12.18 5.19 6.46
CA ASP A 53 -11.14 4.84 5.50
C ASP A 53 -10.78 3.36 5.60
N PHE A 54 -10.34 2.75 4.49
CA PHE A 54 -10.06 1.32 4.46
C PHE A 54 -8.84 0.96 3.60
N GLY A 55 -8.17 1.96 3.03
CA GLY A 55 -7.08 1.79 2.08
C GLY A 55 -6.76 3.11 1.36
N PRO A 56 -5.87 3.06 0.35
CA PRO A 56 -5.15 1.87 -0.11
C PRO A 56 -4.09 1.40 0.90
N MET A 57 -3.60 0.18 0.71
CA MET A 57 -2.48 -0.37 1.49
C MET A 57 -1.23 0.51 1.36
N ASN A 58 -0.48 0.69 2.45
CA ASN A 58 0.77 1.48 2.45
C ASN A 58 1.90 0.79 1.65
N ILE A 59 3.02 1.51 1.43
CA ILE A 59 4.09 1.00 0.57
C ILE A 59 4.79 -0.24 1.14
N ALA A 60 4.94 -0.34 2.46
CA ALA A 60 5.50 -1.54 3.10
C ALA A 60 4.64 -2.77 2.81
N SER A 61 3.32 -2.63 2.96
CA SER A 61 2.34 -3.68 2.62
C SER A 61 2.41 -4.08 1.16
N VAL A 62 2.54 -3.13 0.23
CA VAL A 62 2.72 -3.39 -1.20
C VAL A 62 3.97 -4.21 -1.46
N LEU A 63 5.12 -3.84 -0.88
CA LEU A 63 6.39 -4.52 -1.10
C LEU A 63 6.40 -5.93 -0.50
N ARG A 64 5.84 -6.11 0.71
CA ARG A 64 5.66 -7.43 1.33
C ARG A 64 4.72 -8.32 0.52
N PHE A 65 3.65 -7.75 -0.04
CA PHE A 65 2.75 -8.49 -0.92
C PHE A 65 3.47 -8.95 -2.19
N ILE A 66 4.27 -8.08 -2.80
CA ILE A 66 5.08 -8.40 -3.99
C ILE A 66 6.04 -9.55 -3.70
N GLU A 67 6.73 -9.52 -2.57
CA GLU A 67 7.61 -10.60 -2.14
C GLU A 67 6.83 -11.91 -1.95
N ALA A 68 5.74 -11.88 -1.18
CA ALA A 68 4.93 -13.06 -0.89
C ALA A 68 4.35 -13.72 -2.14
N ILE A 69 3.76 -12.93 -3.05
CA ILE A 69 3.18 -13.47 -4.29
C ILE A 69 4.26 -13.94 -5.27
N SER A 70 5.43 -13.29 -5.30
CA SER A 70 6.56 -13.75 -6.13
C SER A 70 7.05 -15.12 -5.65
N ASN A 71 7.25 -15.29 -4.35
CA ASN A 71 7.65 -16.56 -3.76
C ASN A 71 6.63 -17.67 -4.06
N GLU A 72 5.33 -17.35 -3.99
CA GLU A 72 4.28 -18.30 -4.34
C GLU A 72 4.32 -18.70 -5.83
N ILE A 73 4.54 -17.75 -6.72
CA ILE A 73 4.67 -17.98 -8.16
C ILE A 73 5.87 -18.89 -8.48
N ASP A 74 7.00 -18.66 -7.83
CA ASP A 74 8.26 -19.35 -8.06
C ASP A 74 8.23 -20.78 -7.50
N ASN A 75 7.62 -20.97 -6.32
CA ASN A 75 7.47 -22.29 -5.70
C ASN A 75 6.50 -23.21 -6.47
N PHE A 76 5.57 -22.64 -7.24
CA PHE A 76 4.54 -23.41 -7.97
C PHE A 76 4.48 -23.02 -9.45
N PRO A 77 5.54 -23.33 -10.24
CA PRO A 77 5.70 -22.84 -11.61
C PRO A 77 4.59 -23.31 -12.56
N THR A 78 4.07 -24.52 -12.36
CA THR A 78 3.08 -25.16 -13.25
C THR A 78 1.62 -24.88 -12.88
N GLN A 79 1.35 -24.40 -11.67
CA GLN A 79 -0.01 -24.17 -11.18
C GLN A 79 -0.42 -22.71 -11.43
N LYS A 80 -1.71 -22.51 -11.71
CA LYS A 80 -2.32 -21.18 -11.76
C LYS A 80 -2.53 -20.68 -10.32
N ILE A 81 -2.08 -19.47 -10.03
CA ILE A 81 -2.22 -18.89 -8.69
C ILE A 81 -3.49 -18.05 -8.64
N ILE A 82 -4.33 -18.33 -7.65
CA ILE A 82 -5.55 -17.57 -7.35
C ILE A 82 -5.27 -16.75 -6.09
N TYR A 83 -5.09 -15.44 -6.24
CA TYR A 83 -5.10 -14.53 -5.12
C TYR A 83 -6.52 -14.42 -4.56
N ILE A 84 -6.72 -15.02 -3.38
CA ILE A 84 -7.97 -14.95 -2.64
C ILE A 84 -8.02 -13.64 -1.87
N VAL A 85 -9.10 -12.91 -2.10
CA VAL A 85 -9.43 -11.69 -1.38
C VAL A 85 -10.64 -11.95 -0.49
N ASN A 86 -10.63 -11.39 0.72
CA ASN A 86 -11.79 -11.43 1.62
C ASN A 86 -13.02 -10.87 0.91
N SER A 87 -14.22 -11.35 1.27
CA SER A 87 -15.47 -10.91 0.66
C SER A 87 -15.73 -9.41 0.94
N GLY A 88 -16.43 -8.75 0.01
CA GLY A 88 -16.82 -7.34 0.14
C GLY A 88 -16.04 -6.37 -0.76
N LYS A 89 -16.65 -5.22 -1.06
CA LYS A 89 -16.13 -4.24 -2.03
C LYS A 89 -14.78 -3.65 -1.62
N ARG A 90 -14.65 -3.23 -0.35
CA ARG A 90 -13.42 -2.67 0.24
C ARG A 90 -12.22 -3.62 0.12
N SER A 91 -12.44 -4.88 0.50
CA SER A 91 -11.44 -5.93 0.35
C SER A 91 -11.02 -6.10 -1.10
N LEU A 92 -11.97 -6.11 -2.04
CA LEU A 92 -11.68 -6.22 -3.47
C LEU A 92 -10.87 -5.04 -4.01
N SER A 93 -11.18 -3.81 -3.58
CA SER A 93 -10.41 -2.61 -3.96
C SER A 93 -8.95 -2.71 -3.51
N ASN A 94 -8.71 -3.11 -2.25
CA ASN A 94 -7.34 -3.31 -1.74
C ASN A 94 -6.63 -4.48 -2.44
N GLY A 95 -7.31 -5.60 -2.67
CA GLY A 95 -6.74 -6.75 -3.37
C GLY A 95 -6.39 -6.42 -4.83
N ALA A 96 -7.27 -5.72 -5.53
CA ALA A 96 -6.98 -5.21 -6.86
C ALA A 96 -5.76 -4.27 -6.82
N PHE A 97 -5.77 -3.28 -5.91
CA PHE A 97 -4.65 -2.34 -5.76
C PHE A 97 -3.31 -3.04 -5.54
N LEU A 98 -3.22 -4.02 -4.63
CA LEU A 98 -2.02 -4.81 -4.38
C LEU A 98 -1.56 -5.60 -5.62
N LEU A 99 -2.48 -6.29 -6.29
CA LEU A 99 -2.14 -7.08 -7.47
C LEU A 99 -1.72 -6.23 -8.67
N GLY A 100 -2.39 -5.10 -8.90
CA GLY A 100 -1.98 -4.12 -9.91
C GLY A 100 -0.63 -3.46 -9.56
N SER A 101 -0.36 -3.20 -8.27
CA SER A 101 0.94 -2.69 -7.82
C SER A 101 2.06 -3.70 -8.06
N TYR A 102 1.80 -5.00 -7.89
CA TYR A 102 2.73 -6.06 -8.30
C TYR A 102 3.01 -6.03 -9.81
N MET A 103 1.96 -5.95 -10.64
CA MET A 103 2.12 -5.85 -12.10
C MET A 103 2.96 -4.62 -12.49
N LEU A 104 2.73 -3.49 -11.83
CA LEU A 104 3.40 -2.24 -12.12
C LEU A 104 4.86 -2.27 -11.66
N LEU A 105 5.11 -2.55 -10.38
CA LEU A 105 6.43 -2.43 -9.78
C LEU A 105 7.37 -3.59 -10.14
N LYS A 106 6.85 -4.83 -10.16
CA LYS A 106 7.64 -6.06 -10.40
C LYS A 106 7.64 -6.46 -11.87
N LEU A 107 6.46 -6.52 -12.50
CA LEU A 107 6.36 -6.96 -13.91
C LEU A 107 6.57 -5.83 -14.92
N LYS A 108 6.66 -4.57 -14.47
CA LYS A 108 6.83 -3.37 -15.32
C LYS A 108 5.74 -3.21 -16.37
N VAL A 109 4.52 -3.66 -16.06
CA VAL A 109 3.33 -3.50 -16.93
C VAL A 109 2.81 -2.07 -16.78
N SER A 110 2.42 -1.44 -17.89
CA SER A 110 1.89 -0.07 -17.88
C SER A 110 0.55 0.03 -17.15
N VAL A 111 0.25 1.19 -16.56
CA VAL A 111 -1.05 1.39 -15.89
C VAL A 111 -2.23 1.22 -16.85
N SER A 112 -2.06 1.56 -18.13
CA SER A 112 -3.09 1.34 -19.16
C SER A 112 -3.41 -0.14 -19.38
N GLU A 113 -2.40 -1.00 -19.40
CA GLU A 113 -2.59 -2.45 -19.54
C GLU A 113 -3.17 -3.07 -18.27
N ILE A 114 -2.71 -2.62 -17.08
CA ILE A 114 -3.29 -3.02 -15.79
C ILE A 114 -4.77 -2.67 -15.77
N SER A 115 -5.13 -1.43 -16.11
CA SER A 115 -6.53 -0.97 -16.17
C SER A 115 -7.38 -1.84 -17.11
N ARG A 116 -6.83 -2.28 -18.24
CA ARG A 116 -7.52 -3.19 -19.17
C ARG A 116 -7.75 -4.58 -18.54
N CYS A 117 -6.79 -5.12 -17.79
CA CYS A 117 -6.97 -6.40 -17.07
C CYS A 117 -8.01 -6.29 -15.95
N PHE A 118 -8.20 -5.10 -15.38
CA PHE A 118 -9.19 -4.79 -14.36
C PHE A 118 -10.41 -4.03 -14.90
N SER A 119 -10.72 -4.11 -16.20
CA SER A 119 -11.86 -3.37 -16.80
C SER A 119 -13.23 -3.80 -16.26
N TRP A 120 -13.29 -4.94 -15.58
CA TRP A 120 -14.46 -5.46 -14.89
C TRP A 120 -14.64 -4.86 -13.48
N LEU A 121 -13.63 -4.15 -12.95
CA LEU A 121 -13.63 -3.53 -11.63
C LEU A 121 -14.30 -2.15 -11.71
N ASP A 122 -15.61 -2.10 -11.51
CA ASP A 122 -16.39 -0.87 -11.45
C ASP A 122 -16.95 -0.60 -10.03
N SER A 123 -17.59 0.56 -9.84
CA SER A 123 -18.14 1.00 -8.55
C SER A 123 -19.28 0.11 -8.01
N SER A 124 -19.87 -0.76 -8.84
CA SER A 124 -20.89 -1.72 -8.41
C SER A 124 -20.29 -2.87 -7.62
N ILE A 125 -18.99 -3.19 -7.81
CA ILE A 125 -18.30 -4.32 -7.15
C ILE A 125 -17.08 -3.91 -6.31
N ALA A 126 -16.50 -2.74 -6.55
CA ALA A 126 -15.38 -2.20 -5.80
C ALA A 126 -15.75 -0.81 -5.24
N GLU A 127 -15.22 -0.48 -4.07
CA GLU A 127 -15.45 0.81 -3.41
C GLU A 127 -14.24 1.72 -3.68
N PRO A 128 -14.44 2.97 -4.12
CA PRO A 128 -13.36 3.96 -4.15
C PRO A 128 -12.79 4.22 -2.75
N PHE A 129 -11.54 4.66 -2.67
CA PHE A 129 -10.92 5.06 -1.41
C PHE A 129 -11.39 6.45 -1.00
N ARG A 130 -11.56 6.64 0.31
CA ARG A 130 -12.04 7.87 0.93
C ARG A 130 -11.03 8.39 1.96
N ASP A 131 -11.26 9.60 2.44
CA ASP A 131 -10.47 10.24 3.47
C ASP A 131 -10.68 9.62 4.87
N ALA A 132 -9.71 9.90 5.76
CA ALA A 132 -9.68 9.41 7.14
C ALA A 132 -10.44 10.35 8.11
N THR A 133 -11.69 10.68 7.78
CA THR A 133 -12.53 11.54 8.63
C THR A 133 -13.88 10.91 8.94
N PHE A 134 -14.57 11.45 9.95
CA PHE A 134 -15.96 11.12 10.26
C PHE A 134 -16.96 11.92 9.40
N ALA A 135 -16.47 12.79 8.51
CA ALA A 135 -17.34 13.61 7.67
C ALA A 135 -17.98 12.76 6.55
N PRO A 136 -19.08 13.25 5.95
CA PRO A 136 -19.59 12.68 4.71
C PRO A 136 -18.53 12.74 3.60
N VAL A 137 -18.51 11.72 2.72
CA VAL A 137 -17.58 11.66 1.58
C VAL A 137 -17.86 12.82 0.62
N ASP A 138 -16.82 13.60 0.34
CA ASP A 138 -16.84 14.71 -0.62
C ASP A 138 -15.85 14.52 -1.78
N PHE A 139 -14.85 13.66 -1.62
CA PHE A 139 -13.86 13.30 -2.62
C PHE A 139 -13.43 11.85 -2.48
N GLU A 140 -13.22 11.19 -3.62
CA GLU A 140 -12.86 9.77 -3.69
C GLU A 140 -11.70 9.56 -4.68
N LEU A 141 -10.86 8.56 -4.39
CA LEU A 141 -9.82 8.09 -5.31
C LEU A 141 -10.14 6.67 -5.77
N SER A 142 -10.15 6.45 -7.09
CA SER A 142 -10.29 5.10 -7.62
C SER A 142 -8.99 4.30 -7.47
N VAL A 143 -9.08 2.97 -7.59
CA VAL A 143 -7.89 2.10 -7.66
C VAL A 143 -6.97 2.50 -8.83
N LEU A 144 -7.54 2.98 -9.94
CA LEU A 144 -6.77 3.49 -11.08
C LEU A 144 -5.97 4.74 -10.73
N ASP A 145 -6.54 5.67 -9.94
CA ASP A 145 -5.84 6.88 -9.52
C ASP A 145 -4.64 6.54 -8.63
N CYS A 146 -4.80 5.55 -7.73
CA CYS A 146 -3.70 5.05 -6.91
C CYS A 146 -2.57 4.43 -7.76
N TRP A 147 -2.88 3.62 -8.78
CA TRP A 147 -1.85 3.09 -9.68
C TRP A 147 -1.14 4.16 -10.49
N ARG A 148 -1.86 5.20 -10.94
CA ARG A 148 -1.24 6.36 -11.63
C ARG A 148 -0.31 7.13 -10.70
N GLY A 149 -0.69 7.31 -9.44
CA GLY A 149 0.16 7.89 -8.41
C GLY A 149 1.45 7.08 -8.21
N LEU A 150 1.32 5.76 -8.08
CA LEU A 150 2.45 4.85 -7.93
C LEU A 150 3.37 4.84 -9.16
N GLU A 151 2.83 4.84 -10.38
CA GLU A 151 3.62 4.92 -11.62
C GLU A 151 4.40 6.23 -11.70
N LYS A 152 3.81 7.35 -11.24
CA LYS A 152 4.51 8.62 -11.16
C LYS A 152 5.64 8.54 -10.12
N ALA A 153 5.39 8.00 -8.93
CA ALA A 153 6.42 7.80 -7.91
C ALA A 153 7.59 6.94 -8.42
N MET A 154 7.30 5.89 -9.20
CA MET A 154 8.34 5.08 -9.86
C MET A 154 9.15 5.87 -10.88
N ARG A 155 8.49 6.72 -11.69
CA ARG A 155 9.18 7.57 -12.68
C ARG A 155 10.12 8.59 -12.04
N TRP A 156 9.81 9.03 -10.83
CA TRP A 156 10.68 9.90 -10.02
C TRP A 156 11.63 9.13 -9.10
N GLU A 157 11.67 7.80 -9.22
CA GLU A 157 12.52 6.90 -8.43
C GLU A 157 12.27 7.01 -6.92
N TRP A 158 11.07 7.38 -6.50
CA TRP A 158 10.68 7.41 -5.08
C TRP A 158 10.44 6.01 -4.52
N VAL A 159 10.07 5.06 -5.40
CA VAL A 159 9.73 3.68 -5.03
C VAL A 159 10.22 2.72 -6.11
N ALA A 160 10.80 1.59 -5.70
CA ALA A 160 11.11 0.46 -6.57
C ALA A 160 10.90 -0.88 -5.84
N ALA A 161 10.43 -1.92 -6.55
CA ALA A 161 10.28 -3.28 -5.99
C ALA A 161 11.59 -4.10 -5.99
N SER A 162 12.65 -3.60 -6.60
CA SER A 162 13.96 -4.25 -6.65
C SER A 162 15.01 -3.18 -6.88
N PRO A 163 16.24 -3.32 -6.34
CA PRO A 163 17.34 -2.41 -6.66
C PRO A 163 17.45 -2.28 -8.17
N SER A 164 17.28 -1.05 -8.68
CA SER A 164 17.55 -0.79 -10.09
C SER A 164 19.05 -0.95 -10.30
N PRO A 165 19.51 -1.89 -11.16
CA PRO A 165 20.89 -1.86 -11.58
C PRO A 165 21.04 -0.63 -12.46
N VAL A 166 21.66 0.40 -11.89
CA VAL A 166 22.11 1.63 -12.53
C VAL A 166 21.00 2.69 -12.73
N PRO A 167 21.22 3.96 -12.32
CA PRO A 167 20.36 5.06 -12.71
C PRO A 167 20.34 5.20 -14.23
N SER A 168 19.14 5.34 -14.80
CA SER A 168 18.98 5.58 -16.24
C SER A 168 19.74 6.85 -16.64
N SER A 169 20.64 6.74 -17.62
CA SER A 169 21.54 7.83 -18.05
C SER A 169 20.84 9.03 -18.70
N SER A 170 19.52 8.98 -18.83
CA SER A 170 18.69 10.03 -19.43
C SER A 170 17.94 10.90 -18.41
N SER A 171 18.02 10.58 -17.12
CA SER A 171 17.39 11.36 -16.04
C SER A 171 18.48 12.10 -15.26
N PRO A 172 18.26 13.37 -14.88
CA PRO A 172 19.20 14.05 -13.99
C PRO A 172 19.34 13.21 -12.71
N PRO A 173 20.56 13.02 -12.18
CA PRO A 173 20.74 12.30 -10.92
C PRO A 173 19.90 13.01 -9.86
N SER A 174 18.93 12.28 -9.30
CA SER A 174 18.21 12.78 -8.15
C SER A 174 19.25 12.99 -7.03
N PRO A 175 19.30 14.14 -6.35
CA PRO A 175 20.26 14.38 -5.26
C PRO A 175 20.06 13.42 -4.08
N ALA A 176 18.95 12.68 -4.05
CA ALA A 176 18.82 11.48 -3.25
C ALA A 176 19.69 10.37 -3.86
N ASN A 177 20.89 10.18 -3.31
CA ASN A 177 21.47 8.83 -3.29
C ASN A 177 20.32 7.87 -2.95
N LEU A 178 20.07 6.91 -3.84
CA LEU A 178 19.01 5.90 -3.74
C LEU A 178 19.17 5.10 -2.44
N ARG A 179 18.81 5.70 -1.29
CA ARG A 179 18.55 4.97 -0.06
C ARG A 179 17.38 4.09 -0.42
N GLN A 180 17.67 2.80 -0.54
CA GLN A 180 16.64 1.79 -0.63
C GLN A 180 15.68 2.02 0.53
N LEU A 181 14.37 1.96 0.27
CA LEU A 181 13.39 2.01 1.35
C LEU A 181 13.70 0.89 2.34
N ASP A 182 14.15 1.25 3.53
CA ASP A 182 14.32 0.31 4.62
C ASP A 182 12.95 0.05 5.22
N LEU A 183 12.42 -1.15 4.96
CA LEU A 183 11.10 -1.55 5.45
C LEU A 183 11.05 -1.62 6.99
N SER A 184 12.16 -1.99 7.63
CA SER A 184 12.23 -2.07 9.09
C SER A 184 12.16 -0.69 9.71
N GLU A 185 12.88 0.28 9.12
CA GLU A 185 12.83 1.67 9.54
C GLU A 185 11.46 2.30 9.26
N TYR A 186 10.90 2.09 8.06
CA TYR A 186 9.57 2.56 7.69
C TYR A 186 8.52 2.09 8.70
N GLU A 187 8.48 0.79 9.00
CA GLU A 187 7.51 0.22 9.93
C GLU A 187 7.77 0.59 11.39
N HIS A 188 9.04 0.80 11.76
CA HIS A 188 9.38 1.31 13.07
C HIS A 188 8.72 2.67 13.28
N TYR A 189 8.89 3.61 12.35
CA TYR A 189 8.35 4.97 12.46
C TYR A 189 6.86 5.13 12.07
N ASP A 190 6.27 4.16 11.36
CA ASP A 190 4.81 4.04 11.13
C ASP A 190 4.04 3.85 12.45
N ASP A 191 4.67 3.22 13.44
CA ASP A 191 4.07 3.00 14.75
C ASP A 191 3.92 4.34 15.51
N PRO A 192 2.70 4.71 15.95
CA PRO A 192 2.48 5.93 16.72
C PRO A 192 3.22 5.95 18.07
N LEU A 193 3.72 4.80 18.53
CA LEU A 193 4.56 4.66 19.72
C LEU A 193 6.05 4.88 19.46
N ASN A 194 6.45 5.13 18.21
CA ASN A 194 7.83 5.34 17.78
C ASN A 194 8.02 6.61 16.92
N GLY A 195 7.07 7.54 16.92
CA GLY A 195 7.28 8.87 16.35
C GLY A 195 6.25 9.30 15.32
N ASP A 196 5.48 8.36 14.74
CA ASP A 196 4.46 8.64 13.71
C ASP A 196 5.05 9.52 12.60
N LEU A 197 6.04 8.99 11.89
CA LEU A 197 6.91 9.72 10.98
C LEU A 197 7.14 8.96 9.67
N HIS A 198 7.02 9.66 8.56
CA HIS A 198 7.30 9.12 7.23
C HIS A 198 8.04 10.12 6.34
N GLU A 199 9.06 9.62 5.63
CA GLU A 199 9.60 10.32 4.47
C GLU A 199 8.64 10.15 3.28
N VAL A 200 7.89 11.21 2.96
CA VAL A 200 6.89 11.23 1.89
C VAL A 200 7.55 11.39 0.52
N VAL A 201 8.62 12.20 0.47
CA VAL A 201 9.46 12.36 -0.73
C VAL A 201 10.91 12.13 -0.31
N PRO A 202 11.58 11.09 -0.83
CA PRO A 202 12.95 10.75 -0.45
C PRO A 202 13.93 11.91 -0.55
N GLY A 203 14.66 12.16 0.53
CA GLY A 203 15.61 13.26 0.69
C GLY A 203 15.00 14.66 0.65
N LYS A 204 13.67 14.81 0.78
CA LYS A 204 13.02 16.10 0.59
C LYS A 204 11.91 16.45 1.59
N PHE A 205 10.96 15.56 1.81
CA PHE A 205 9.82 15.85 2.68
C PHE A 205 9.60 14.72 3.67
N VAL A 206 9.64 15.08 4.95
CA VAL A 206 9.25 14.22 6.07
C VAL A 206 7.96 14.79 6.65
N ALA A 207 6.96 13.95 6.82
CA ALA A 207 5.74 14.24 7.56
C ALA A 207 5.80 13.50 8.90
N PHE A 208 5.43 14.16 9.99
CA PHE A 208 5.48 13.56 11.31
C PHE A 208 4.45 14.20 12.24
N LYS A 209 4.07 13.49 13.31
CA LYS A 209 3.19 13.99 14.36
C LYS A 209 3.83 15.17 15.09
N GLY A 210 3.02 16.21 15.33
CA GLY A 210 3.45 17.40 16.06
C GLY A 210 4.01 17.06 17.46
N PRO A 211 5.24 17.49 17.80
CA PRO A 211 5.81 17.25 19.12
C PRO A 211 5.12 18.14 20.17
N LYS A 212 5.18 17.69 21.42
CA LYS A 212 4.55 18.35 22.58
C LYS A 212 5.59 18.61 23.67
N ASP A 213 5.45 19.71 24.42
CA ASP A 213 6.25 19.86 25.64
C ASP A 213 5.81 18.84 26.70
N VAL A 214 6.62 17.79 26.86
CA VAL A 214 6.40 16.76 27.88
C VAL A 214 7.16 17.04 29.17
N GLY A 215 7.86 18.18 29.29
CA GLY A 215 8.52 18.64 30.51
C GLY A 215 9.71 17.81 31.00
N GLY A 216 10.62 18.47 31.72
CA GLY A 216 11.72 17.81 32.45
C GLY A 216 12.78 17.14 31.57
N GLY A 217 12.93 17.56 30.31
CA GLY A 217 13.93 17.01 29.38
C GLY A 217 13.66 15.57 28.94
N ARG A 218 12.42 15.07 29.14
CA ARG A 218 12.01 13.73 28.72
C ARG A 218 11.81 13.67 27.21
N GLU A 219 12.13 12.53 26.61
CA GLU A 219 11.90 12.31 25.19
C GLU A 219 10.42 12.07 24.86
N PHE A 220 9.71 11.35 25.73
CA PHE A 220 8.29 11.05 25.54
C PHE A 220 7.52 10.99 26.86
N PHE A 221 6.19 10.98 26.76
CA PHE A 221 5.24 10.76 27.85
C PHE A 221 4.05 9.95 27.34
N ASP A 222 3.61 8.98 28.14
CA ASP A 222 2.40 8.19 27.88
C ASP A 222 1.27 8.68 28.79
N ASP A 223 0.11 9.01 28.21
CA ASP A 223 -1.06 9.35 29.00
C ASP A 223 -1.76 8.12 29.58
N SER A 224 -2.74 8.34 30.46
CA SER A 224 -3.50 7.25 31.10
C SER A 224 -4.34 6.41 30.15
N ARG A 225 -4.48 6.84 28.88
CA ARG A 225 -5.19 6.12 27.82
C ARG A 225 -4.23 5.36 26.89
N GLY A 226 -2.91 5.43 27.16
CA GLY A 226 -1.88 4.77 26.37
C GLY A 226 -1.43 5.54 25.14
N TYR A 227 -1.80 6.82 24.99
CA TYR A 227 -1.29 7.65 23.89
C TYR A 227 0.10 8.17 24.23
N ARG A 228 1.05 7.94 23.31
CA ARG A 228 2.40 8.50 23.40
C ARG A 228 2.48 9.87 22.75
N TYR A 229 3.15 10.77 23.46
CA TYR A 229 3.52 12.11 23.02
C TYR A 229 5.04 12.22 23.04
N PHE A 230 5.61 12.82 22.01
CA PHE A 230 7.04 13.01 21.87
C PHE A 230 7.39 14.48 22.06
N SER A 231 8.47 14.72 22.78
CA SER A 231 9.11 16.04 22.83
C SER A 231 9.86 16.35 21.54
N PRO A 232 10.20 17.62 21.28
CA PRO A 232 11.09 17.96 20.18
C PRO A 232 12.45 17.25 20.24
N ILE A 233 12.99 16.95 21.43
CA ILE A 233 14.33 16.33 21.58
C ILE A 233 14.36 14.91 21.00
N TYR A 234 13.26 14.16 21.08
CA TYR A 234 13.14 12.82 20.48
C TYR A 234 13.44 12.82 18.98
N TYR A 235 12.99 13.85 18.26
CA TYR A 235 13.16 13.93 16.81
C TYR A 235 14.52 14.48 16.36
N VAL A 236 15.34 15.04 17.26
CA VAL A 236 16.57 15.76 16.89
C VAL A 236 17.58 14.85 16.18
N ASP A 237 17.82 13.66 16.72
CA ASP A 237 18.79 12.73 16.12
C ASP A 237 18.23 12.10 14.84
N ILE A 238 16.94 11.77 14.81
CA ILE A 238 16.22 11.29 13.62
C ILE A 238 16.34 12.32 12.48
N PHE A 239 16.06 13.59 12.77
CA PHE A 239 16.15 14.68 11.80
C PHE A 239 17.57 14.87 11.28
N ARG A 240 18.58 14.72 12.14
CA ARG A 240 19.99 14.79 11.72
C ARG A 240 20.35 13.65 10.78
N GLU A 241 19.89 12.43 11.04
CA GLU A 241 20.13 11.25 10.21
C GLU A 241 19.42 11.31 8.85
N LEU A 242 18.22 11.90 8.82
CA LEU A 242 17.45 12.18 7.61
C LEU A 242 17.90 13.44 6.86
N GLY A 243 18.80 14.24 7.44
CA GLY A 243 19.31 15.46 6.82
C GLY A 243 18.30 16.62 6.79
N VAL A 244 17.35 16.65 7.72
CA VAL A 244 16.36 17.72 7.85
C VAL A 244 17.05 19.01 8.33
N THR A 245 16.85 20.10 7.58
CA THR A 245 17.39 21.43 7.89
C THR A 245 16.34 22.42 8.40
N ASP A 246 15.08 22.21 8.02
CA ASP A 246 13.99 23.14 8.24
C ASP A 246 12.75 22.38 8.74
N VAL A 247 12.06 22.94 9.73
CA VAL A 247 10.81 22.39 10.28
C VAL A 247 9.71 23.42 10.12
N VAL A 248 8.60 23.02 9.50
CA VAL A 248 7.41 23.85 9.32
C VAL A 248 6.30 23.32 10.21
N ARG A 249 5.85 24.11 11.18
CA ARG A 249 4.72 23.78 12.04
C ARG A 249 3.43 24.34 11.46
N LEU A 250 2.41 23.49 11.36
CA LEU A 250 1.09 23.85 10.82
C LEU A 250 -0.05 23.78 11.86
N ASN A 251 0.25 23.34 13.09
CA ASN A 251 -0.67 23.32 14.23
C ASN A 251 -0.34 24.43 15.25
N GLU A 252 -1.25 24.61 16.20
CA GLU A 252 -1.04 25.46 17.37
C GLU A 252 0.10 24.92 18.26
N PRO A 253 0.76 25.77 19.06
CA PRO A 253 1.70 25.31 20.09
C PRO A 253 1.00 24.42 21.13
N GLU A 254 1.59 23.26 21.46
CA GLU A 254 1.06 22.27 22.41
C GLU A 254 2.03 21.90 23.55
#